data_AF-A0A9D1QWE1-F1
#
_entry.id   AF-A0A9D1QWE1-F1
#
_cell.length_a   1.000
_cell.length_b   1.000
_cell.length_c   1.000
_cell.angle_alpha   90.00
_cell.angle_beta   90.00
_cell.angle_gamma   90.00
#
_symmetry.space_group_name_H-M   'P 1'
#
loop_
_entity.id
_entity.type
_entity.pdbx_description
1 polymer ?
#
loop_
_entity_poly.entity_id
_entity_poly.type
_entity_poly.pdbx_seq_one_letter_code
_entity_poly.pdbx_strand_id
1 'polypeptide(L)'
;MNEFAERFESFTAAVSRAYKSIQRIKSGEAERMGLKSGHVMCLYFLGKYAGGLTAAELCRLCHEDKAAVSRTLVDLSAKGYLAPAPEEAARKYRTKLFLTESGRGKNRQINAAAEAAVRKASEGISEADRECFYRVFFTIADRLEAFGRYG
;
A
#
# COMPACT_ATOMS: atom_id res chain seq x y z
N MET A 1 4.00 35.63 11.40
CA MET A 1 4.82 34.52 10.83
C MET A 1 4.95 34.80 9.33
N ASN A 2 6.00 34.37 8.62
CA ASN A 2 6.02 34.59 7.17
C ASN A 2 5.10 33.56 6.48
N GLU A 3 4.49 33.95 5.36
CA GLU A 3 3.52 33.13 4.62
C GLU A 3 4.07 31.75 4.23
N PHE A 4 5.37 31.64 3.98
CA PHE A 4 6.02 30.36 3.66
C PHE A 4 6.05 29.40 4.85
N ALA A 5 6.31 29.91 6.06
CA ALA A 5 6.30 29.12 7.28
C ALA A 5 4.90 28.58 7.60
N GLU A 6 3.86 29.42 7.44
CA GLU A 6 2.46 29.02 7.64
C GLU A 6 2.00 27.97 6.60
N ARG A 7 2.42 28.12 5.33
CA ARG A 7 2.17 27.13 4.27
C ARG A 7 2.87 25.80 4.55
N PHE A 8 4.12 25.83 5.03
CA PHE A 8 4.87 24.63 5.38
C PHE A 8 4.25 23.88 6.56
N GLU A 9 3.90 24.59 7.64
CA GLU A 9 3.25 23.99 8.81
C GLU A 9 1.90 23.35 8.42
N SER A 10 1.07 24.10 7.69
CA SER A 10 -0.25 23.62 7.25
C SER A 10 -0.13 22.37 6.38
N PHE A 11 0.79 22.37 5.41
CA PHE A 11 1.00 21.23 4.51
C PHE A 11 1.51 19.99 5.25
N THR A 12 2.56 20.14 6.06
CA THR A 12 3.17 19.01 6.79
C THR A 12 2.22 18.41 7.83
N ALA A 13 1.45 19.25 8.53
CA ALA A 13 0.42 18.82 9.46
C ALA A 13 -0.71 18.07 8.74
N ALA A 14 -1.19 18.58 7.60
CA ALA A 14 -2.24 17.95 6.80
C ALA A 14 -1.81 16.57 6.29
N VAL A 15 -0.62 16.45 5.70
CA VAL A 15 -0.06 15.18 5.21
C VAL A 15 0.08 14.19 6.37
N SER A 16 0.65 14.62 7.48
CA SER A 16 0.85 13.77 8.66
C SER A 16 -0.48 13.26 9.24
N ARG A 17 -1.49 14.14 9.31
CA ARG A 17 -2.84 13.78 9.79
C ARG A 17 -3.53 12.80 8.85
N ALA A 18 -3.45 13.03 7.54
CA ALA A 18 -4.01 12.13 6.53
C ALA A 18 -3.35 10.74 6.61
N TYR A 19 -2.02 10.69 6.62
CA TYR A 19 -1.27 9.45 6.70
C TYR A 19 -1.61 8.63 7.95
N LYS A 20 -1.62 9.27 9.14
CA LYS A 20 -2.01 8.60 10.40
C LYS A 20 -3.44 8.06 10.36
N SER A 21 -4.35 8.79 9.73
CA SER A 21 -5.75 8.36 9.60
C SER A 21 -5.88 7.13 8.70
N ILE A 22 -5.16 7.13 7.57
CA ILE A 22 -5.07 5.98 6.66
C ILE A 22 -4.50 4.76 7.38
N GLN A 23 -3.40 4.93 8.13
CA GLN A 23 -2.80 3.82 8.89
C GLN A 23 -3.75 3.25 9.95
N ARG A 24 -4.54 4.10 10.64
CA ARG A 24 -5.54 3.64 11.61
C ARG A 24 -6.64 2.81 10.94
N ILE A 25 -7.16 3.28 9.81
CA ILE A 25 -8.18 2.54 9.03
C ILE A 25 -7.60 1.20 8.56
N LYS A 26 -6.40 1.23 7.95
CA LYS A 26 -5.72 0.03 7.45
C LYS A 26 -5.51 -1.01 8.56
N SER A 27 -5.05 -0.59 9.74
CA SER A 27 -4.85 -1.49 10.87
C SER A 27 -6.16 -2.07 11.38
N GLY A 28 -7.21 -1.26 11.53
CA GLY A 28 -8.52 -1.75 11.96
C GLY A 28 -9.13 -2.76 10.99
N GLU A 29 -9.05 -2.50 9.69
CA GLU A 29 -9.51 -3.45 8.67
C GLU A 29 -8.65 -4.72 8.62
N ALA A 30 -7.33 -4.60 8.79
CA ALA A 30 -6.44 -5.75 8.88
C ALA A 30 -6.83 -6.66 10.04
N GLU A 31 -7.02 -6.09 11.24
CA GLU A 31 -7.44 -6.82 12.44
C GLU A 31 -8.78 -7.53 12.24
N ARG A 32 -9.77 -6.83 11.68
CA ARG A 32 -11.09 -7.40 11.35
C ARG A 32 -11.00 -8.58 10.39
N MET A 33 -9.99 -8.61 9.51
CA MET A 33 -9.73 -9.69 8.57
C MET A 33 -8.80 -10.78 9.14
N GLY A 34 -8.32 -10.66 10.37
CA GLY A 34 -7.34 -11.59 10.96
C GLY A 34 -5.93 -11.46 10.34
N LEU A 35 -5.59 -10.26 9.87
CA LEU A 35 -4.36 -9.91 9.18
C LEU A 35 -3.55 -8.88 10.00
N LYS A 36 -2.25 -8.78 9.72
CA LYS A 36 -1.40 -7.68 10.21
C LYS A 36 -1.37 -6.56 9.17
N SER A 37 -1.07 -5.33 9.56
CA SER A 37 -1.02 -4.19 8.62
C SER A 37 -0.07 -4.42 7.42
N GLY A 38 1.11 -5.03 7.63
CA GLY A 38 2.04 -5.38 6.54
C GLY A 38 1.48 -6.39 5.54
N HIS A 39 0.55 -7.25 5.97
CA HIS A 39 -0.09 -8.25 5.10
C HIS A 39 -0.97 -7.58 4.03
N VAL A 40 -1.64 -6.48 4.40
CA VAL A 40 -2.66 -5.84 3.57
C VAL A 40 -2.09 -5.42 2.23
N MET A 41 -0.96 -4.70 2.23
CA MET A 41 -0.37 -4.21 0.97
C MET A 41 0.20 -5.34 0.13
N CYS A 42 0.80 -6.36 0.75
CA CYS A 42 1.31 -7.52 0.02
C CYS A 42 0.17 -8.26 -0.70
N LEU A 43 -0.93 -8.55 0.01
CA LEU A 43 -2.09 -9.21 -0.58
C LEU A 43 -2.79 -8.33 -1.62
N TYR A 44 -2.87 -7.01 -1.39
CA TYR A 44 -3.43 -6.05 -2.35
C TYR A 44 -2.67 -6.10 -3.68
N PHE A 45 -1.35 -5.93 -3.65
CA PHE A 45 -0.54 -5.92 -4.87
C PHE A 45 -0.50 -7.28 -5.55
N LEU A 46 -0.38 -8.38 -4.80
CA LEU A 46 -0.42 -9.72 -5.40
C LEU A 46 -1.75 -10.02 -6.12
N GLY A 47 -2.87 -9.43 -5.68
CA GLY A 47 -4.14 -9.54 -6.40
C GLY A 47 -4.25 -8.60 -7.60
N LYS A 48 -3.55 -7.45 -7.56
CA LYS A 48 -3.48 -6.49 -8.67
C LYS A 48 -2.64 -7.01 -9.83
N TYR A 49 -1.55 -7.73 -9.55
CA TYR A 49 -0.62 -8.24 -10.56
C TYR A 49 -0.80 -9.73 -10.80
N ALA A 50 -1.64 -10.08 -11.79
CA ALA A 50 -1.96 -11.48 -12.12
C ALA A 50 -0.74 -12.35 -12.47
N GLY A 51 0.34 -11.75 -12.96
CA GLY A 51 1.61 -12.42 -13.27
C GLY A 51 2.45 -12.80 -12.05
N GLY A 52 1.96 -12.58 -10.83
CA GLY A 52 2.68 -12.81 -9.58
C GLY A 52 3.77 -11.77 -9.31
N LEU A 53 4.26 -11.73 -8.07
CA LEU A 53 5.30 -10.80 -7.66
C LEU A 53 6.40 -11.51 -6.87
N THR A 54 7.63 -11.08 -7.09
CA THR A 54 8.79 -11.42 -6.27
C THR A 54 8.81 -10.62 -4.97
N ALA A 55 9.56 -11.10 -3.97
CA ALA A 55 9.78 -10.34 -2.73
C ALA A 55 10.38 -8.94 -2.98
N ALA A 56 11.27 -8.80 -3.97
CA ALA A 56 11.89 -7.52 -4.31
C ALA A 56 10.90 -6.53 -4.93
N GLU A 57 9.97 -7.01 -5.77
CA GLU A 57 8.87 -6.19 -6.28
C GLU A 57 7.94 -5.74 -5.15
N LEU A 58 7.64 -6.64 -4.22
CA LEU A 58 6.82 -6.30 -3.05
C LEU A 58 7.49 -5.28 -2.12
N CYS A 59 8.81 -5.35 -1.90
CA CYS A 59 9.53 -4.32 -1.15
C CYS A 59 9.32 -2.93 -1.78
N ARG A 60 9.48 -2.84 -3.11
CA ARG A 60 9.32 -1.57 -3.83
C ARG A 60 7.88 -1.07 -3.78
N LEU A 61 6.90 -1.93 -4.06
CA LEU A 61 5.49 -1.56 -4.11
C LEU A 61 4.91 -1.22 -2.73
N CYS A 62 5.28 -1.97 -1.68
CA CYS A 62 4.84 -1.72 -0.31
C CYS A 62 5.61 -0.59 0.37
N HIS A 63 6.72 -0.13 -0.22
CA HIS A 63 7.68 0.79 0.42
C HIS A 63 8.16 0.26 1.79
N GLU A 64 8.38 -1.06 1.87
CA GLU A 64 8.83 -1.75 3.08
C GLU A 64 10.22 -2.36 2.87
N ASP A 65 10.98 -2.48 3.95
CA ASP A 65 12.30 -3.11 3.90
C ASP A 65 12.20 -4.63 3.65
N LYS A 66 13.32 -5.20 3.22
CA LYS A 66 13.43 -6.63 2.88
C LYS A 66 13.08 -7.56 4.05
N ALA A 67 13.43 -7.20 5.29
CA ALA A 67 13.17 -8.03 6.45
C ALA A 67 11.69 -8.02 6.83
N ALA A 68 11.04 -6.85 6.76
CA ALA A 68 9.60 -6.71 6.93
C ALA A 68 8.81 -7.54 5.91
N VAL A 69 9.13 -7.40 4.62
CA VAL A 69 8.46 -8.14 3.54
C VAL A 69 8.72 -9.65 3.69
N SER A 70 9.95 -10.07 3.96
CA SER A 70 10.27 -11.49 4.15
C SER A 70 9.41 -12.13 5.25
N ARG A 71 9.32 -11.49 6.43
CA ARG A 71 8.46 -11.96 7.54
C ARG A 71 6.99 -12.05 7.13
N THR A 72 6.49 -11.03 6.42
CA THR A 72 5.12 -11.01 5.90
C THR A 72 4.85 -12.17 4.94
N LEU A 73 5.76 -12.45 4.01
CA LEU A 73 5.58 -13.54 3.03
C LEU A 73 5.62 -14.92 3.68
N VAL A 74 6.46 -15.11 4.69
CA VAL A 74 6.49 -16.36 5.47
C VAL A 74 5.15 -16.57 6.18
N ASP A 75 4.64 -15.55 6.89
CA ASP A 75 3.36 -15.65 7.62
C ASP A 75 2.17 -15.88 6.68
N LEU A 76 2.12 -15.13 5.57
CA LEU A 76 1.07 -15.28 4.55
C LEU A 76 1.10 -16.66 3.85
N SER A 77 2.29 -17.20 3.59
CA SER A 77 2.43 -18.56 3.03
C SER A 77 2.01 -19.63 4.04
N ALA A 78 2.40 -19.48 5.31
CA ALA A 78 2.00 -20.39 6.39
C ALA A 78 0.48 -20.38 6.62
N LYS A 79 -0.17 -19.23 6.41
CA LYS A 79 -1.65 -19.09 6.42
C LYS A 79 -2.33 -19.65 5.17
N GLY A 80 -1.58 -20.16 4.20
CA GLY A 80 -2.10 -20.73 2.96
C GLY A 80 -2.65 -19.68 1.99
N TYR A 81 -2.28 -18.40 2.13
CA TYR A 81 -2.73 -17.34 1.23
C TYR A 81 -1.86 -17.19 -0.01
N LEU A 82 -0.61 -17.65 0.04
CA LEU A 82 0.36 -17.54 -1.05
C LEU A 82 0.85 -18.90 -1.50
N ALA A 83 1.14 -19.02 -2.79
CA ALA A 83 1.83 -20.16 -3.36
C ALA A 83 2.94 -19.69 -4.34
N PRO A 84 4.08 -20.39 -4.41
CA PRO A 84 5.08 -20.14 -5.43
C PRO A 84 4.58 -20.53 -6.82
N ALA A 85 5.18 -19.97 -7.86
CA ALA A 85 4.98 -20.44 -9.23
C ALA A 85 5.32 -21.95 -9.34
N PRO A 86 4.52 -22.76 -10.05
CA PRO A 86 4.75 -24.21 -10.20
C PRO A 86 6.16 -24.56 -10.71
N GLU A 87 6.72 -23.74 -11.60
CA GLU A 87 8.01 -24.01 -12.27
C GLU A 87 9.24 -23.48 -11.52
N GLU A 88 9.07 -22.67 -10.46
CA GLU A 88 10.16 -21.91 -9.83
C GLU A 88 10.46 -22.32 -8.38
N ALA A 89 9.88 -23.43 -7.91
CA ALA A 89 10.01 -23.90 -6.51
C ALA A 89 11.47 -24.16 -6.08
N ALA A 90 12.39 -24.35 -7.04
CA ALA A 90 13.82 -24.60 -6.78
C ALA A 90 14.65 -23.33 -6.46
N ARG A 91 14.15 -22.10 -6.70
CA ARG A 91 14.95 -20.85 -6.57
C ARG A 91 14.29 -19.78 -5.70
N LYS A 92 14.26 -20.02 -4.38
CA LYS A 92 13.61 -19.22 -3.31
C LYS A 92 13.63 -17.69 -3.44
N TYR A 93 14.67 -17.07 -4.03
CA TYR A 93 14.84 -15.62 -4.05
C TYR A 93 14.27 -14.89 -5.29
N ARG A 94 14.02 -15.61 -6.39
CA ARG A 94 13.42 -15.05 -7.62
C ARG A 94 12.03 -15.62 -7.91
N THR A 95 11.59 -16.59 -7.11
CA THR A 95 10.28 -17.21 -7.24
C THR A 95 9.19 -16.15 -7.12
N LYS A 96 8.35 -16.07 -8.14
CA LYS A 96 7.13 -15.28 -8.05
C LYS A 96 6.12 -15.97 -7.13
N LEU A 97 5.44 -15.16 -6.34
CA LEU A 97 4.36 -15.58 -5.46
C LEU A 97 3.03 -15.19 -6.10
N PHE A 98 2.04 -16.04 -5.88
CA PHE A 98 0.67 -15.89 -6.35
C PHE A 98 -0.30 -16.04 -5.19
N LEU A 99 -1.45 -15.40 -5.28
CA LEU A 99 -2.55 -15.65 -4.36
C LEU A 99 -3.14 -17.04 -4.61
N THR A 100 -3.30 -17.82 -3.55
CA THR A 100 -4.18 -19.00 -3.55
C THR A 100 -5.64 -18.57 -3.61
N GLU A 101 -6.59 -19.51 -3.69
CA GLU A 101 -8.02 -19.14 -3.61
C GLU A 101 -8.37 -18.46 -2.29
N SER A 102 -7.83 -18.95 -1.17
CA SER A 102 -7.99 -18.33 0.14
C SER A 102 -7.38 -16.92 0.17
N GLY A 103 -6.19 -16.75 -0.42
CA GLY A 103 -5.55 -15.45 -0.58
C GLY A 103 -6.37 -14.46 -1.42
N ARG A 104 -6.98 -14.94 -2.52
CA ARG A 104 -7.91 -14.14 -3.34
C ARG A 104 -9.15 -13.73 -2.55
N GLY A 105 -9.67 -14.60 -1.69
CA GLY A 105 -10.74 -14.26 -0.75
C GLY A 105 -10.39 -13.08 0.16
N LYS A 106 -9.18 -13.06 0.72
CA LYS A 106 -8.69 -11.93 1.52
C LYS A 106 -8.43 -10.67 0.68
N ASN A 107 -7.87 -10.82 -0.52
CA ASN A 107 -7.68 -9.70 -1.43
C ASN A 107 -9.01 -9.01 -1.79
N ARG A 108 -10.10 -9.78 -2.04
CA ARG A 108 -11.44 -9.22 -2.26
C ARG A 108 -11.93 -8.40 -1.07
N GLN A 109 -11.73 -8.87 0.16
CA GLN A 109 -12.09 -8.13 1.38
C GLN A 109 -11.29 -6.83 1.50
N ILE A 110 -9.99 -6.87 1.20
CA ILE A 110 -9.12 -5.68 1.20
C ILE A 110 -9.57 -4.67 0.16
N ASN A 111 -9.87 -5.10 -1.07
CA ASN A 111 -10.32 -4.19 -2.13
C ASN A 111 -11.65 -3.50 -1.76
N ALA A 112 -12.61 -4.25 -1.21
CA ALA A 112 -13.88 -3.68 -0.76
C ALA A 112 -13.68 -2.64 0.36
N ALA A 113 -12.78 -2.92 1.31
CA ALA A 113 -12.45 -1.98 2.39
C ALA A 113 -11.74 -0.71 1.85
N ALA A 114 -10.80 -0.88 0.91
CA ALA A 114 -10.12 0.24 0.25
C ALA A 114 -11.10 1.11 -0.54
N GLU A 115 -12.00 0.51 -1.30
CA GLU A 115 -13.05 1.20 -2.04
C GLU A 115 -13.97 1.99 -1.09
N ALA A 116 -14.42 1.38 0.00
CA ALA A 116 -15.25 2.05 1.00
C ALA A 116 -14.52 3.25 1.64
N ALA A 117 -13.24 3.08 1.98
CA ALA A 117 -12.42 4.15 2.55
C ALA A 117 -12.23 5.31 1.57
N VAL A 118 -11.90 5.03 0.31
CA VAL A 118 -11.75 6.05 -0.73
C VAL A 118 -13.07 6.79 -0.94
N ARG A 119 -14.18 6.06 -1.12
CA ARG A 119 -15.51 6.64 -1.33
C ARG A 119 -15.92 7.55 -0.17
N LYS A 120 -15.67 7.13 1.07
CA LYS A 120 -16.01 7.93 2.25
C LYS A 120 -15.12 9.17 2.38
N ALA A 121 -13.83 9.04 2.05
CA ALA A 121 -12.89 10.16 2.07
C ALA A 121 -13.17 11.20 0.98
N SER A 122 -13.80 10.79 -0.13
CA SER A 122 -14.13 11.68 -1.26
C SER A 122 -15.60 12.11 -1.30
N GLU A 123 -16.39 11.79 -0.28
CA GLU A 123 -17.81 12.15 -0.23
C GLU A 123 -17.99 13.68 -0.30
N GLY A 124 -18.81 14.15 -1.24
CA GLY A 124 -19.05 15.58 -1.45
C GLY A 124 -17.99 16.32 -2.26
N ILE A 125 -16.96 15.62 -2.78
CA ILE A 125 -15.92 16.19 -3.64
C ILE A 125 -16.24 15.86 -5.10
N SER A 126 -16.23 16.85 -5.98
CA SER A 126 -16.46 16.64 -7.42
C SER A 126 -15.30 15.89 -8.08
N GLU A 127 -15.54 15.19 -9.18
CA GLU A 127 -14.47 14.50 -9.90
C GLU A 127 -13.39 15.49 -10.41
N ALA A 128 -13.81 16.68 -10.86
CA ALA A 128 -12.90 17.73 -11.30
C ALA A 128 -11.98 18.22 -10.16
N ASP A 129 -12.52 18.37 -8.94
CA ASP A 129 -11.70 18.74 -7.77
C ASP A 129 -10.75 17.62 -7.37
N ARG A 130 -11.18 16.35 -7.48
CA ARG A 130 -10.33 15.18 -7.20
C ARG A 130 -9.17 15.10 -8.19
N GLU A 131 -9.45 15.24 -9.49
CA GLU A 131 -8.43 15.27 -10.53
C GLU A 131 -7.44 16.43 -10.31
N CYS A 132 -7.95 17.62 -9.98
CA CYS A 132 -7.13 18.78 -9.66
C CYS A 132 -6.23 18.51 -8.45
N PHE A 133 -6.79 17.97 -7.36
CA PHE A 133 -6.06 17.61 -6.15
C PHE A 133 -4.93 16.63 -6.46
N TYR A 134 -5.23 15.50 -7.13
CA TYR A 134 -4.20 14.50 -7.44
C TYR A 134 -3.08 15.07 -8.31
N ARG A 135 -3.43 15.86 -9.34
CA ARG A 135 -2.43 16.50 -10.20
C ARG A 135 -1.49 17.41 -9.39
N VAL A 136 -2.05 18.29 -8.56
CA VAL A 136 -1.26 19.24 -7.75
C VAL A 136 -0.45 18.51 -6.69
N PHE A 137 -1.07 17.59 -5.95
CA PHE A 137 -0.44 16.84 -4.87
C PHE A 137 0.72 15.98 -5.37
N PHE A 138 0.55 15.24 -6.47
CA PHE A 138 1.64 14.44 -7.04
C PHE A 138 2.77 15.31 -7.57
N THR A 139 2.46 16.44 -8.21
CA THR A 139 3.50 17.39 -8.64
C THR A 139 4.35 17.88 -7.46
N ILE A 140 3.72 18.14 -6.30
CA ILE A 140 4.44 18.53 -5.08
C ILE A 140 5.28 17.36 -4.55
N ALA A 141 4.69 16.16 -4.45
CA ALA A 141 5.37 14.97 -3.96
C ALA A 141 6.62 14.63 -4.78
N ASP A 142 6.51 14.65 -6.12
CA ASP A 142 7.62 14.38 -7.04
C ASP A 142 8.76 15.39 -6.85
N ARG A 143 8.43 16.68 -6.67
CA ARG A 143 9.43 17.72 -6.41
C ARG A 143 10.13 17.55 -5.06
N LEU A 144 9.39 17.14 -4.02
CA LEU A 144 9.96 16.87 -2.70
C LEU A 144 10.91 15.66 -2.76
N GLU A 145 10.52 14.60 -3.47
CA GLU A 145 11.39 13.43 -3.64
C GLU A 145 12.66 13.79 -4.44
N ALA A 146 12.54 14.59 -5.51
CA ALA A 146 13.68 15.07 -6.26
C ALA A 146 14.62 15.89 -5.37
N PHE A 147 14.08 16.84 -4.59
CA PHE A 147 14.88 17.69 -3.70
C PHE A 147 15.63 16.86 -2.64
N GLY A 148 14.97 15.88 -2.02
CA GLY A 148 15.57 15.01 -1.00
C GLY A 148 16.67 14.07 -1.51
N ARG A 149 16.84 13.92 -2.83
CA ARG A 149 17.94 13.15 -3.43
C ARG A 149 19.20 13.99 -3.70
N TYR A 150 19.11 15.32 -3.59
CA TYR A 150 20.22 16.26 -3.79
C TYR A 150 20.80 16.83 -2.49
N GLY A 151 20.26 16.44 -1.32
CA GLY A 151 20.77 16.79 0.01
C GLY A 151 21.21 15.55 0.77
#